data_AF-A0A846SC72-F1
#
_entry.id   AF-A0A846SC72-F1
#
_cell.length_a   1.000
_cell.length_b   1.000
_cell.length_c   1.000
_cell.angle_alpha   90.00
_cell.angle_beta   90.00
_cell.angle_gamma   90.00
#
_symmetry.space_group_name_H-M   'P 1'
#
loop_
_entity.id
_entity.type
_entity.pdbx_description
1 polymer ?
#
loop_
_entity_poly.entity_id
_entity_poly.type
_entity_poly.pdbx_seq_one_letter_code
_entity_poly.pdbx_strand_id
1 'polypeptide(L)'
;MKVRPGQADLTLHIRSTDLCRTPPKNPGADQFIAHLGSTGLGSVSYIVGRRDPETPEWIVLDYADDAHERVWRRARTHADGVLSYALVEDDSSSGYLTVA
;
A
#
# COMPACT_ATOMS: atom_id res chain seq x y z
N MET A 1 15.95 4.17 -8.89
CA MET A 1 14.80 4.38 -9.81
C MET A 1 14.62 5.88 -10.07
N LYS A 2 14.37 6.31 -11.31
CA LYS A 2 14.10 7.73 -11.64
C LYS A 2 12.63 8.03 -11.34
N VAL A 3 12.35 8.54 -10.15
CA VAL A 3 11.00 8.97 -9.77
C VAL A 3 10.64 10.19 -10.63
N ARG A 4 9.63 10.03 -11.49
CA ARG A 4 9.02 11.16 -12.21
C ARG A 4 8.20 11.96 -11.19
N PRO A 5 8.19 13.30 -11.22
CA PRO A 5 7.54 14.11 -10.20
C PRO A 5 6.03 13.83 -10.04
N GLY A 6 5.34 13.37 -11.10
CA GLY A 6 3.93 12.94 -11.00
C GLY A 6 3.70 11.54 -10.41
N GLN A 7 4.74 10.71 -10.30
CA GLN A 7 4.65 9.38 -9.67
C GLN A 7 4.79 9.50 -8.15
N ALA A 8 5.59 10.45 -7.65
CA ALA A 8 5.70 10.74 -6.21
C ALA A 8 4.37 11.22 -5.63
N ASP A 9 3.63 12.05 -6.38
CA ASP A 9 2.33 12.59 -5.96
C ASP A 9 1.26 11.50 -5.78
N LEU A 10 1.40 10.38 -6.50
CA LEU A 10 0.50 9.23 -6.44
C LEU A 10 1.05 8.08 -5.58
N THR A 11 2.11 8.32 -4.82
CA THR A 11 2.74 7.33 -3.95
C THR A 11 2.56 7.70 -2.49
N LEU A 12 1.89 6.83 -1.73
CA LEU A 12 1.77 6.96 -0.29
C LEU A 12 2.83 6.13 0.41
N HIS A 13 3.72 6.80 1.13
CA HIS A 13 4.69 6.16 2.01
C HIS A 13 4.05 5.90 3.38
N ILE A 14 4.16 4.66 3.86
CA ILE A 14 3.65 4.20 5.15
C ILE A 14 4.77 3.52 5.93
N ARG A 15 4.59 3.44 7.25
CA ARG A 15 5.46 2.66 8.14
C ARG A 15 4.71 1.46 8.69
N SER A 16 5.45 0.54 9.30
CA SER A 16 4.86 -0.64 9.95
C SER A 16 3.86 -0.29 11.05
N THR A 17 3.99 0.90 11.66
CA THR A 17 3.07 1.44 12.67
C THR A 17 1.71 1.86 12.11
N ASP A 18 1.61 2.10 10.80
CA ASP A 18 0.34 2.47 10.15
C ASP A 18 -0.52 1.24 9.81
N LEU A 19 0.06 0.04 9.89
CA LEU A 19 -0.61 -1.21 9.53
C LEU A 19 -1.63 -1.63 10.61
N CYS A 20 -2.85 -1.88 10.15
CA CYS A 20 -3.96 -2.39 10.94
C CYS A 20 -4.29 -3.83 10.52
N ARG A 21 -4.58 -4.72 11.48
CA ARG A 21 -5.02 -6.09 11.16
C ARG A 21 -6.50 -6.17 10.77
N THR A 22 -7.30 -5.19 11.17
CA THR A 22 -8.74 -5.13 10.91
C THR A 22 -9.07 -3.84 10.19
N PRO A 23 -9.98 -3.86 9.20
CA PRO A 23 -10.39 -2.65 8.52
C PRO A 23 -11.14 -1.74 9.52
N PRO A 24 -10.71 -0.47 9.69
CA PRO A 24 -11.49 0.48 10.45
C PRO A 24 -12.83 0.73 9.75
N LYS A 25 -13.92 0.85 10.50
CA LYS A 25 -15.28 0.82 9.93
C LYS A 25 -15.80 2.19 9.48
N ASN A 26 -15.13 3.27 9.82
CA ASN A 26 -15.64 4.63 9.60
C ASN A 26 -14.50 5.60 9.32
N PRO A 27 -13.93 5.59 8.10
CA PRO A 27 -12.92 6.56 7.72
C PRO A 27 -13.56 7.96 7.66
N GLY A 28 -12.78 9.00 7.95
CA GLY A 28 -13.18 10.39 7.71
C GLY A 28 -13.55 10.64 6.24
N ALA A 29 -14.26 11.73 5.96
CA ALA A 29 -14.73 12.05 4.61
C ALA A 29 -13.58 12.18 3.58
N ASP A 30 -12.41 12.62 4.03
CA ASP A 30 -11.17 12.73 3.26
C ASP A 30 -10.26 11.50 3.39
N GLN A 31 -10.74 10.38 3.93
CA GLN A 31 -9.95 9.18 4.18
C GLN A 31 -10.41 7.99 3.34
N PHE A 32 -9.48 7.08 3.06
CA PHE A 32 -9.78 5.78 2.44
C PHE A 32 -9.15 4.67 3.25
N ILE A 33 -9.73 3.47 3.12
CA ILE A 33 -9.13 2.26 3.66
C ILE A 33 -8.51 1.52 2.50
N ALA A 34 -7.23 1.20 2.61
CA ALA A 34 -6.55 0.32 1.67
C ALA A 34 -6.38 -1.06 2.29
N HIS A 35 -6.72 -2.09 1.52
CA HIS A 35 -6.42 -3.49 1.79
C HIS A 35 -5.15 -3.86 1.04
N LEU A 36 -4.09 -4.12 1.78
CA LEU A 36 -2.77 -4.52 1.27
C LEU A 36 -2.72 -6.05 1.24
N GLY A 37 -2.86 -6.63 0.04
CA GLY A 37 -2.70 -8.06 -0.15
C GLY A 37 -1.22 -8.43 -0.17
N SER A 38 -0.80 -9.41 0.64
CA SER A 38 0.54 -10.01 0.55
C SER A 38 0.47 -11.38 -0.13
N THR A 39 1.40 -11.67 -1.04
CA THR A 39 1.54 -12.99 -1.67
C THR A 39 2.44 -13.87 -0.81
N GLY A 40 1.92 -14.31 0.34
CA GLY A 40 2.62 -15.23 1.24
C GLY A 40 2.01 -15.24 2.64
N LEU A 41 1.53 -16.40 3.08
CA LEU A 41 1.04 -16.67 4.44
C LEU A 41 -0.05 -15.72 4.99
N GLY A 42 -1.01 -15.31 4.16
CA GLY A 42 -2.32 -14.85 4.61
C GLY A 42 -2.33 -13.58 5.47
N SER A 43 -1.22 -12.85 5.55
CA SER A 43 -1.16 -11.60 6.31
C SER A 43 -1.75 -10.49 5.47
N VAL A 44 -3.02 -10.19 5.74
CA VAL A 44 -3.71 -9.02 5.24
C VAL A 44 -3.46 -7.87 6.21
N SER A 45 -3.02 -6.74 5.66
CA SER A 45 -2.92 -5.49 6.41
C SER A 45 -3.82 -4.44 5.79
N TYR A 46 -4.36 -3.58 6.63
CA TYR A 46 -5.15 -2.43 6.25
C TYR A 46 -4.40 -1.17 6.63
N ILE A 47 -4.59 -0.11 5.86
CA ILE A 47 -4.14 1.24 6.22
C ILE A 47 -5.27 2.23 6.01
N VAL A 48 -5.22 3.33 6.75
CA VAL A 48 -6.08 4.50 6.51
C VAL A 48 -5.21 5.59 5.91
N GLY A 49 -5.45 5.89 4.64
CA GLY A 49 -4.79 6.98 3.94
C GLY A 49 -5.71 8.18 3.76
N ARG A 50 -5.15 9.33 3.38
CA ARG A 50 -5.90 10.52 2.99
C ARG A 50 -6.06 10.58 1.47
N ARG A 51 -7.22 11.03 1.01
CA ARG A 51 -7.53 11.31 -0.40
C ARG A 51 -7.29 12.80 -0.62
N ASP A 52 -6.06 13.19 -0.92
CA ASP A 52 -5.70 14.59 -1.17
C ASP A 52 -4.57 14.67 -2.20
N PRO A 53 -4.78 15.20 -3.42
CA PRO A 53 -6.07 15.52 -4.06
C PRO A 53 -6.81 14.28 -4.60
N GLU A 54 -6.09 13.18 -4.81
CA GLU A 54 -6.64 11.92 -5.28
C GLU A 54 -6.15 10.75 -4.43
N THR A 55 -6.73 9.57 -4.62
CA THR A 55 -6.26 8.37 -3.92
C THR A 55 -4.96 7.90 -4.56
N PRO A 56 -3.90 7.62 -3.79
CA PRO A 56 -2.62 7.15 -4.31
C PRO A 56 -2.77 5.91 -5.20
N GLU A 57 -1.99 5.85 -6.26
CA GLU A 57 -1.89 4.66 -7.11
C GLU A 57 -0.92 3.63 -6.54
N TRP A 58 0.04 4.06 -5.73
CA TRP A 58 1.10 3.24 -5.16
C TRP A 58 1.16 3.42 -3.65
N ILE A 59 1.44 2.34 -2.94
CA ILE A 59 1.72 2.37 -1.50
C ILE A 59 3.08 1.73 -1.31
N VAL A 60 3.97 2.43 -0.59
CA VAL A 60 5.30 1.93 -0.25
C VAL A 60 5.38 1.82 1.27
N LEU A 61 5.72 0.63 1.76
CA LEU A 61 6.05 0.42 3.16
C LEU A 61 7.55 0.58 3.33
N ASP A 62 7.93 1.65 4.02
CA ASP A 62 9.31 1.91 4.41
C ASP A 62 9.60 1.17 5.72
N TYR A 63 10.55 0.23 5.69
CA TYR A 63 11.05 -0.41 6.90
C TYR A 63 12.09 0.48 7.59
N ALA A 64 12.25 0.29 8.90
CA ALA A 64 13.14 1.13 9.72
C ALA A 64 14.64 0.93 9.43
N ASP A 65 14.99 -0.08 8.64
CA ASP A 65 16.37 -0.38 8.24
C ASP A 65 16.77 0.29 6.92
N ASP A 66 15.87 1.02 6.25
CA ASP A 66 16.05 1.64 4.91
C ASP A 66 16.58 0.66 3.85
N ALA A 67 16.57 -0.64 4.16
CA ALA A 67 17.10 -1.72 3.34
C ALA A 67 15.98 -2.56 2.74
N HIS A 68 14.78 -2.46 3.32
CA HIS A 68 13.60 -3.15 2.86
C HIS A 68 12.44 -2.21 2.56
N GLU A 69 11.80 -2.44 1.42
CA GLU A 69 10.60 -1.80 0.94
C GLU A 69 9.63 -2.86 0.40
N ARG A 70 8.34 -2.60 0.63
CA ARG A 70 7.26 -3.30 -0.06
C ARG A 70 6.44 -2.31 -0.84
N VAL A 71 6.21 -2.59 -2.11
CA VAL A 71 5.45 -1.73 -3.00
C VAL A 71 4.19 -2.45 -3.43
N TRP A 72 3.05 -1.81 -3.18
CA TRP A 72 1.77 -2.24 -3.72
C TRP A 72 1.25 -1.25 -4.75
N ARG A 73 0.57 -1.77 -5.77
CA ARG A 73 -0.15 -0.99 -6.76
C ARG A 73 -1.64 -1.13 -6.56
N ARG A 74 -2.38 -0.02 -6.70
CA ARG A 74 -3.84 0.01 -6.66
C ARG A 74 -4.41 -0.97 -7.68
N ALA A 75 -5.13 -1.96 -7.18
CA ALA A 75 -5.92 -2.89 -7.99
C ALA A 75 -7.33 -2.33 -8.19
N ARG A 76 -8.21 -3.09 -8.85
CA ARG A 76 -9.62 -2.70 -9.00
C ARG A 76 -10.26 -2.54 -7.62
N THR A 77 -11.11 -1.52 -7.48
CA THR A 77 -11.87 -1.22 -6.26
C THR A 77 -12.57 -2.47 -5.75
N HIS A 78 -12.43 -2.75 -4.45
CA HIS A 78 -13.21 -3.81 -3.82
C HIS A 78 -14.65 -3.33 -3.63
N ALA A 79 -15.58 -4.29 -3.44
CA ALA A 79 -16.88 -3.94 -2.88
C ALA A 79 -16.69 -3.29 -1.49
N ASP A 80 -17.67 -2.50 -1.05
CA ASP A 80 -17.71 -1.90 0.30
C ASP A 80 -16.78 -0.69 0.58
N GLY A 81 -16.23 -0.04 -0.45
CA GLY A 81 -15.50 1.22 -0.29
C GLY A 81 -14.07 1.08 0.23
N VAL A 82 -13.58 -0.17 0.33
CA VAL A 82 -12.17 -0.49 0.59
C VAL A 82 -11.42 -0.60 -0.74
N LEU A 83 -10.26 0.04 -0.84
CA LEU A 83 -9.42 0.00 -2.02
C LEU A 83 -8.45 -1.16 -1.92
N SER A 84 -8.43 -2.03 -2.92
CA SER A 84 -7.49 -3.15 -2.95
C SER A 84 -6.16 -2.72 -3.56
N TYR A 85 -5.06 -3.13 -2.94
CA TYR A 85 -3.71 -2.94 -3.44
C TYR A 85 -3.01 -4.29 -3.53
N ALA A 86 -2.43 -4.57 -4.69
CA ALA A 86 -1.72 -5.81 -4.97
C ALA A 86 -0.22 -5.57 -4.83
N LEU A 87 0.47 -6.46 -4.11
CA LEU A 87 1.92 -6.43 -3.96
C LEU A 87 2.58 -6.66 -5.32
N VAL A 88 3.47 -5.76 -5.72
CA VAL A 88 4.18 -5.80 -7.01
C VAL A 88 5.69 -5.88 -6.82
N GLU A 89 6.21 -5.34 -5.72
CA GLU A 89 7.63 -5.46 -5.33
C GLU A 89 7.70 -5.77 -3.82
N ASP A 90 8.55 -6.73 -3.45
CA ASP A 90 8.88 -7.09 -2.07
C ASP A 90 10.37 -7.44 -2.02
N ASP A 91 11.20 -6.49 -1.61
CA ASP A 91 12.63 -6.72 -1.46
C ASP A 91 12.98 -7.36 -0.10
N SER A 92 12.03 -7.33 0.86
CA SER A 92 12.14 -7.94 2.18
C SER A 92 12.26 -9.46 2.06
N SER A 93 11.77 -9.99 0.95
CA SER A 93 11.99 -11.36 0.51
C SER A 93 12.97 -11.35 -0.67
N SER A 94 14.28 -11.24 -0.40
CA SER A 94 15.35 -11.42 -1.41
C SER A 94 15.26 -12.80 -2.09
N GLY A 95 14.36 -12.96 -3.05
CA GLY A 95 14.28 -14.19 -3.84
C GLY A 95 13.02 -14.48 -4.66
N TYR A 96 11.88 -13.77 -4.56
CA TYR A 96 10.66 -14.33 -5.19
C TYR A 96 9.70 -13.45 -6.00
N LEU A 97 9.82 -12.13 -6.10
CA LEU A 97 8.81 -11.37 -6.84
C LEU A 97 9.43 -10.31 -7.76
N THR A 98 9.70 -10.73 -9.00
CA THR A 98 9.59 -9.85 -10.18
C THR A 98 8.35 -10.31 -10.93
N VAL A 99 7.24 -9.59 -10.78
CA VAL A 99 6.06 -9.86 -11.61
C VAL A 99 6.27 -9.14 -12.94
N ALA A 100 6.45 -9.94 -14.00
CA ALA A 100 6.64 -9.50 -15.39
C ALA A 100 5.39 -8.82 -15.97
#